data_AF-A0A6A6B4G7-F1
#
_entry.id   AF-A0A6A6B4G7-F1
#
_cell.length_a   1.000
_cell.length_b   1.000
_cell.length_c   1.000
_cell.angle_alpha   90.00
_cell.angle_beta   90.00
_cell.angle_gamma   90.00
#
_symmetry.space_group_name_H-M   'P 1'
#
loop_
_entity.id
_entity.type
_entity.pdbx_description
1 polymer ?
#
loop_
_entity_poly.entity_id
_entity_poly.type
_entity_poly.pdbx_seq_one_letter_code
_entity_poly.pdbx_strand_id
1 'polypeptide(L)'
;MTDKLPPNLLALFAPRPALRYLPPSDHAPEERHTANIGGVGQWLQALNDYKDKDDYVPTESWLQRKDRQKVERKEKLEKTLTEGVLDYKPSEDPQVRGDAFKTLFVARLAYDTEVKDLEREFGRFGPIERIRIIQDTTQPENAPPKKKNRGYAFIVYEREKDMKAAYKETDGIRIKDRRVLVDVERGRTVSGWRPRRFGGGLGG
;
A
#
# COMPACT_ATOMS: atom_id res chain seq x y z
N MET A 1 50.79 -34.20 56.35
CA MET A 1 51.59 -34.90 55.32
C MET A 1 53.04 -34.42 55.23
N THR A 2 53.44 -33.28 55.82
CA THR A 2 54.85 -32.85 55.96
C THR A 2 55.47 -33.25 57.32
N ASP A 3 54.63 -33.73 58.23
CA ASP A 3 54.93 -34.15 59.61
C ASP A 3 55.84 -35.38 59.71
N LYS A 4 55.90 -36.21 58.65
CA LYS A 4 56.73 -37.43 58.61
C LYS A 4 58.04 -37.26 57.82
N LEU A 5 58.37 -36.03 57.42
CA LEU A 5 59.60 -35.75 56.68
C LEU A 5 60.81 -35.72 57.62
N PRO A 6 62.00 -36.12 57.14
CA PRO A 6 63.22 -36.02 57.93
C PRO A 6 63.51 -34.56 58.32
N PRO A 7 64.20 -34.31 59.45
CA PRO A 7 64.37 -32.98 60.04
C PRO A 7 64.89 -31.92 59.05
N ASN A 8 65.77 -32.30 58.14
CA ASN A 8 66.34 -31.42 57.12
C ASN A 8 65.29 -30.88 56.14
N LEU A 9 64.28 -31.68 55.82
CA LEU A 9 63.16 -31.27 54.96
C LEU A 9 62.07 -30.58 55.77
N LEU A 10 61.86 -30.98 57.03
CA LEU A 10 60.90 -30.34 57.93
C LEU A 10 61.27 -28.87 58.21
N ALA A 11 62.57 -28.57 58.32
CA ALA A 11 63.09 -27.21 58.50
C ALA A 11 62.70 -26.25 57.36
N LEU A 12 62.49 -26.75 56.14
CA LEU A 12 62.02 -25.94 55.01
C LEU A 12 60.58 -25.44 55.17
N PHE A 13 59.79 -26.10 56.02
CA PHE A 13 58.41 -25.75 56.32
C PHE A 13 58.25 -24.98 57.64
N ALA A 14 59.32 -24.36 58.15
CA ALA A 14 59.24 -23.48 59.30
C ALA A 14 58.23 -22.34 59.01
N PRO A 15 57.25 -22.09 59.90
CA PRO A 15 56.28 -21.03 59.68
C PRO A 15 57.00 -19.67 59.66
N ARG A 16 56.43 -18.73 58.92
CA ARG A 16 56.86 -17.34 58.96
C ARG A 16 56.62 -16.76 60.37
N PRO A 17 57.39 -15.74 60.80
CA PRO A 17 57.08 -15.02 62.02
C PRO A 17 55.64 -14.48 61.98
N ALA A 18 55.02 -14.35 63.15
CA ALA A 18 53.66 -13.82 63.27
C ALA A 18 53.55 -12.45 62.58
N LEU A 19 52.47 -12.25 61.83
CA LEU A 19 52.22 -10.99 61.15
C LEU A 19 51.99 -9.87 62.16
N ARG A 20 52.50 -8.67 61.86
CA ARG A 20 52.19 -7.48 62.63
C ARG A 20 50.70 -7.18 62.50
N TYR A 21 50.00 -7.08 63.62
CA TYR A 21 48.61 -6.66 63.63
C TYR A 21 48.47 -5.21 63.14
N LEU A 22 47.53 -4.99 62.24
CA LEU A 22 47.05 -3.68 61.81
C LEU A 22 45.54 -3.66 62.00
N PRO A 23 44.95 -2.55 62.46
CA PRO A 23 43.51 -2.43 62.58
C PRO A 23 42.84 -2.61 61.19
N PRO A 24 41.65 -3.24 61.13
CA PRO A 24 40.88 -3.31 59.89
C PRO A 24 40.60 -1.91 59.33
N SER A 25 40.59 -1.79 58.00
CA SER A 25 40.28 -0.53 57.30
C SER A 25 38.79 -0.21 57.24
N ASP A 26 37.95 -1.21 57.52
CA ASP A 26 36.50 -1.14 57.40
C ASP A 26 35.85 -1.12 58.79
N HIS A 27 34.61 -0.69 58.85
CA HIS A 27 33.81 -0.70 60.06
C HIS A 27 33.44 -2.13 60.45
N ALA A 28 33.27 -2.33 61.76
CA ALA A 28 32.74 -3.57 62.30
C ALA A 28 31.35 -3.84 61.68
N PRO A 29 30.97 -5.10 61.39
CA PRO A 29 29.71 -5.41 60.72
C PRO A 29 28.46 -4.80 61.37
N GLU A 30 28.48 -4.59 62.68
CA GLU A 30 27.40 -3.94 63.45
C GLU A 30 27.25 -2.43 63.22
N GLU A 31 28.32 -1.76 62.79
CA GLU A 31 28.34 -0.32 62.49
C GLU A 31 28.12 -0.05 61.00
N ARG A 32 28.07 -1.09 60.15
CA ARG A 32 27.86 -0.93 58.71
C ARG A 32 26.41 -0.57 58.45
N HIS A 33 26.17 0.69 58.12
CA HIS A 33 24.87 1.17 57.69
C HIS A 33 24.97 1.94 56.36
N THR A 34 23.90 1.92 55.58
CA THR A 34 23.74 2.81 54.42
C THR A 34 23.13 4.14 54.85
N ALA A 35 22.90 5.04 53.90
CA ALA A 35 22.11 6.24 54.15
C ALA A 35 20.66 5.90 54.54
N ASN A 36 20.04 6.78 55.33
CA ASN A 36 18.64 6.66 55.72
C ASN A 36 17.73 6.86 54.50
N ILE A 37 16.78 5.95 54.29
CA ILE A 37 15.79 6.06 53.23
C ILE A 37 14.70 7.05 53.65
N GLY A 38 14.53 8.12 52.89
CA GLY A 38 13.45 9.11 53.08
C GLY A 38 12.17 8.76 52.34
N GLY A 39 11.09 9.49 52.61
CA GLY A 39 9.82 9.37 51.88
C GLY A 39 9.83 10.08 50.52
N VAL A 40 8.80 9.84 49.71
CA VAL A 40 8.66 10.43 48.36
C VAL A 40 7.93 11.79 48.36
N GLY A 41 7.51 12.30 49.52
CA GLY A 41 6.69 13.52 49.64
C GLY A 41 7.35 14.79 49.07
N GLN A 42 8.68 14.85 49.07
CA GLN A 42 9.44 15.95 48.47
C GLN A 42 9.19 16.14 46.96
N TRP A 43 8.66 15.12 46.28
CA TRP A 43 8.41 15.15 44.83
C TRP A 43 6.97 15.53 44.46
N LEU A 44 6.11 15.83 45.42
CA LEU A 44 4.71 16.18 45.16
C LEU A 44 4.58 17.45 44.29
N GLN A 45 5.44 18.45 44.50
CA GLN A 45 5.44 19.66 43.67
C GLN A 45 5.84 19.34 42.23
N ALA A 46 6.88 18.52 42.03
CA ALA A 46 7.31 18.09 40.70
C ALA A 46 6.23 17.26 39.97
N LEU A 47 5.43 16.48 40.71
CA LEU A 47 4.29 15.74 40.15
C LEU A 47 3.19 16.69 39.65
N ASN A 48 2.92 17.78 40.37
CA ASN A 48 1.94 18.77 39.92
C ASN A 48 2.44 19.48 38.65
N ASP A 49 3.71 19.91 38.63
CA ASP A 49 4.32 20.52 37.46
C ASP A 49 4.34 19.58 36.24
N TYR A 50 4.52 18.27 36.47
CA TYR A 50 4.44 17.26 35.42
C TYR A 50 3.02 17.21 34.83
N LYS A 51 1.98 17.10 35.67
CA LYS A 51 0.59 17.05 35.21
C LYS A 51 0.18 18.28 34.42
N ASP A 52 0.66 19.45 34.82
CA ASP A 52 0.34 20.72 34.14
C ASP A 52 1.04 20.85 32.77
N LYS A 53 2.13 20.11 32.53
CA LYS A 53 2.96 20.18 31.31
C LYS A 53 2.91 18.90 30.46
N ASP A 54 2.19 17.87 30.89
CA ASP A 54 2.18 16.56 30.23
C ASP A 54 1.23 16.56 29.03
N ASP A 55 1.79 16.80 27.84
CA ASP A 55 1.12 16.61 26.56
C ASP A 55 1.28 15.17 26.07
N TYR A 56 0.89 14.19 26.89
CA TYR A 56 1.02 12.78 26.53
C TYR A 56 0.13 12.43 25.33
N VAL A 57 0.77 12.21 24.18
CA VAL A 57 0.13 11.63 22.99
C VAL A 57 0.47 10.14 22.94
N PRO A 58 -0.49 9.24 23.19
CA PRO A 58 -0.25 7.80 23.10
C PRO A 58 0.30 7.44 21.73
N THR A 59 1.45 6.76 21.70
CA THR A 59 1.99 6.23 20.45
C THR A 59 1.06 5.13 19.95
N GLU A 60 0.64 5.24 18.69
CA GLU A 60 -0.26 4.24 18.10
C GLU A 60 0.41 2.87 18.03
N SER A 61 -0.30 1.86 18.53
CA SER A 61 0.05 0.47 18.26
C SER A 61 -0.07 0.17 16.77
N TRP A 62 0.67 -0.84 16.29
CA TRP A 62 0.55 -1.31 14.91
C TRP A 62 -0.88 -1.68 14.52
N LEU A 63 -1.66 -2.23 15.47
CA LEU A 63 -3.05 -2.63 15.25
C LEU A 63 -3.95 -1.39 15.04
N GLN A 64 -3.83 -0.38 15.90
CA GLN A 64 -4.54 0.90 15.75
C GLN A 64 -4.18 1.60 14.44
N ARG A 65 -2.90 1.61 14.06
CA ARG A 65 -2.46 2.19 12.78
C ARG A 65 -3.09 1.48 11.57
N LYS A 66 -3.15 0.14 11.62
CA LYS A 66 -3.78 -0.67 10.57
C LYS A 66 -5.28 -0.40 10.46
N ASP A 67 -5.96 -0.30 11.60
CA ASP A 67 -7.39 0.00 11.65
C ASP A 67 -7.69 1.41 11.13
N ARG A 68 -6.89 2.41 11.53
CA ARG A 68 -6.98 3.78 11.00
C ARG A 68 -6.84 3.79 9.47
N GLN A 69 -5.80 3.15 8.93
CA GLN A 69 -5.61 3.06 7.47
C GLN A 69 -6.78 2.35 6.77
N LYS A 70 -7.39 1.34 7.40
CA LYS A 70 -8.55 0.64 6.85
C LYS A 70 -9.77 1.56 6.81
N VAL A 71 -10.02 2.32 7.88
CA VAL A 71 -11.11 3.31 7.96
C VAL A 71 -10.89 4.41 6.93
N GLU A 72 -9.71 5.02 6.87
CA GLU A 72 -9.36 6.05 5.89
C GLU A 72 -9.56 5.58 4.44
N ARG A 73 -9.14 4.33 4.12
CA ARG A 73 -9.35 3.75 2.79
C ARG A 73 -10.84 3.55 2.49
N LYS A 74 -11.61 3.09 3.49
CA LYS A 74 -13.06 2.91 3.36
C LYS A 74 -13.76 4.24 3.13
N GLU A 75 -13.42 5.27 3.89
CA GLU A 75 -13.97 6.62 3.72
C GLU A 75 -13.61 7.22 2.36
N LYS A 76 -12.36 7.06 1.89
CA LYS A 76 -11.95 7.48 0.54
C LYS A 76 -12.75 6.77 -0.55
N LEU A 77 -12.99 5.47 -0.39
CA LEU A 77 -13.82 4.70 -1.31
C LEU A 77 -15.27 5.20 -1.28
N GLU A 78 -15.85 5.41 -0.10
CA GLU A 78 -17.21 5.92 0.06
C GLU A 78 -17.36 7.31 -0.59
N LYS A 79 -16.44 8.24 -0.32
CA LYS A 79 -16.42 9.56 -0.98
C LYS A 79 -16.33 9.45 -2.51
N THR A 80 -15.49 8.55 -3.01
CA THR A 80 -15.37 8.31 -4.47
C THR A 80 -16.68 7.76 -5.05
N LEU A 81 -17.40 6.90 -4.31
CA LEU A 81 -18.66 6.31 -4.72
C LEU A 81 -19.84 7.29 -4.66
N THR A 82 -19.82 8.27 -3.75
CA THR A 82 -20.88 9.26 -3.59
C THR A 82 -20.61 10.50 -4.45
N GLU A 83 -19.60 11.29 -4.10
CA GLU A 83 -19.26 12.56 -4.72
C GLU A 83 -18.79 12.35 -6.17
N GLY A 84 -17.90 11.38 -6.38
CA GLY A 84 -17.32 11.12 -7.71
C GLY A 84 -18.34 10.64 -8.75
N VAL A 85 -19.47 10.07 -8.32
CA VAL A 85 -20.56 9.68 -9.22
C VAL A 85 -21.36 10.88 -9.68
N LEU A 86 -21.54 11.91 -8.84
CA LEU A 86 -22.27 13.12 -9.20
C LEU A 86 -21.55 13.91 -10.30
N ASP A 87 -20.21 13.93 -10.24
CA ASP A 87 -19.36 14.59 -11.23
C ASP A 87 -19.20 13.77 -12.53
N TYR A 88 -19.61 12.50 -12.53
CA TYR A 88 -19.41 11.62 -13.68
C TYR A 88 -20.49 11.81 -14.75
N LYS A 89 -20.17 12.64 -15.74
CA LYS A 89 -21.02 12.89 -16.90
C LYS A 89 -20.30 12.53 -18.20
N PRO A 90 -20.49 11.30 -18.74
CA PRO A 90 -19.77 10.86 -19.94
C PRO A 90 -20.14 11.63 -21.21
N SER A 91 -21.30 12.28 -21.25
CA SER A 91 -21.73 13.11 -22.39
C SER A 91 -21.02 14.45 -22.47
N GLU A 92 -20.46 14.96 -21.35
CA GLU A 92 -19.74 16.24 -21.28
C GLU A 92 -18.21 16.06 -21.49
N ASP A 93 -17.71 14.83 -21.68
CA ASP A 93 -16.28 14.57 -21.87
C ASP A 93 -15.81 15.10 -23.25
N PRO A 94 -14.87 16.08 -23.30
CA PRO A 94 -14.40 16.69 -24.54
C PRO A 94 -13.68 15.72 -25.48
N GLN A 95 -13.20 14.58 -24.96
CA GLN A 95 -12.47 13.60 -25.74
C GLN A 95 -13.37 12.58 -26.43
N VAL A 96 -14.64 12.49 -26.01
CA VAL A 96 -15.66 11.66 -26.63
C VAL A 96 -16.11 12.32 -27.93
N ARG A 97 -16.17 11.54 -29.02
CA ARG A 97 -16.62 12.00 -30.35
C ARG A 97 -17.54 10.95 -30.97
N GLY A 98 -18.42 11.41 -31.85
CA GLY A 98 -19.35 10.54 -32.58
C GLY A 98 -20.51 10.02 -31.74
N ASP A 99 -21.34 9.22 -32.39
CA ASP A 99 -22.55 8.63 -31.84
C ASP A 99 -22.22 7.42 -30.95
N ALA A 100 -22.82 7.37 -29.77
CA ALA A 100 -22.65 6.28 -28.81
C ALA A 100 -23.19 4.95 -29.37
N PHE A 101 -24.24 4.96 -30.19
CA PHE A 101 -24.80 3.75 -30.80
C PHE A 101 -23.92 3.20 -31.93
N LYS A 102 -22.94 3.96 -32.42
CA LYS A 102 -21.96 3.52 -33.41
C LYS A 102 -20.60 3.19 -32.78
N THR A 103 -20.49 3.30 -31.46
CA THR A 103 -19.24 3.12 -30.74
C THR A 103 -19.15 1.72 -30.14
N LEU A 104 -18.11 0.99 -30.53
CA LEU A 104 -17.71 -0.29 -29.98
C LEU A 104 -16.71 -0.10 -28.85
N PHE A 105 -16.92 -0.76 -27.73
CA PHE A 105 -15.98 -0.84 -26.62
C PHE A 105 -15.18 -2.13 -26.71
N VAL A 106 -13.84 -2.02 -26.71
CA VAL A 106 -12.95 -3.18 -26.74
C VAL A 106 -12.05 -3.15 -25.51
N ALA A 107 -12.12 -4.18 -24.67
CA ALA A 107 -11.34 -4.33 -23.45
C ALA A 107 -10.42 -5.55 -23.50
N ARG A 108 -9.58 -5.67 -22.46
CA ARG A 108 -8.57 -6.73 -22.32
C ARG A 108 -7.52 -6.74 -23.44
N LEU A 109 -7.34 -5.61 -24.12
CA LEU A 109 -6.31 -5.40 -25.13
C LEU A 109 -4.92 -5.63 -24.55
N ALA A 110 -4.01 -6.08 -25.39
CA ALA A 110 -2.60 -6.11 -25.05
C ALA A 110 -2.08 -4.68 -24.86
N TYR A 111 -1.14 -4.48 -23.94
CA TYR A 111 -0.67 -3.13 -23.61
C TYR A 111 0.20 -2.53 -24.71
N ASP A 112 0.75 -3.37 -25.57
CA ASP A 112 1.52 -3.04 -26.76
C ASP A 112 0.65 -2.94 -28.02
N THR A 113 -0.67 -3.09 -27.92
CA THR A 113 -1.60 -2.92 -29.05
C THR A 113 -1.58 -1.48 -29.54
N GLU A 114 -1.39 -1.31 -30.84
CA GLU A 114 -1.42 -0.01 -31.51
C GLU A 114 -2.73 0.20 -32.28
N VAL A 115 -2.97 1.42 -32.71
CA VAL A 115 -4.15 1.78 -33.51
C VAL A 115 -4.23 0.96 -34.80
N LYS A 116 -3.08 0.70 -35.45
CA LYS A 116 -2.99 -0.09 -36.69
C LYS A 116 -3.47 -1.53 -36.52
N ASP A 117 -3.20 -2.14 -35.36
CA ASP A 117 -3.65 -3.50 -35.07
C ASP A 117 -5.18 -3.57 -34.97
N LEU A 118 -5.78 -2.57 -34.31
CA LEU A 118 -7.23 -2.46 -34.19
C LEU A 118 -7.87 -2.16 -35.54
N GLU A 119 -7.28 -1.25 -36.32
CA GLU A 119 -7.76 -0.93 -37.66
C GLU A 119 -7.76 -2.16 -38.57
N ARG A 120 -6.72 -3.01 -38.51
CA ARG A 120 -6.66 -4.27 -39.28
C ARG A 120 -7.76 -5.26 -38.90
N GLU A 121 -7.99 -5.46 -37.60
CA GLU A 121 -8.92 -6.49 -37.10
C GLU A 121 -10.39 -6.05 -37.14
N PHE A 122 -10.65 -4.76 -36.91
CA PHE A 122 -12.00 -4.19 -36.84
C PHE A 122 -12.44 -3.50 -38.13
N GLY A 123 -11.51 -3.13 -39.02
CA GLY A 123 -11.83 -2.48 -40.30
C GLY A 123 -12.52 -3.40 -41.31
N ARG A 124 -12.40 -4.73 -41.16
CA ARG A 124 -13.09 -5.71 -42.02
C ARG A 124 -14.62 -5.66 -41.94
N PHE A 125 -15.18 -5.11 -40.87
CA PHE A 125 -16.63 -5.02 -40.67
C PHE A 125 -17.25 -3.78 -41.30
N GLY A 126 -16.47 -2.72 -41.47
CA GLY A 126 -16.94 -1.46 -42.04
C GLY A 126 -15.94 -0.31 -41.81
N PRO A 127 -16.19 0.85 -42.45
CA PRO A 127 -15.36 2.03 -42.29
C PRO A 127 -15.40 2.56 -40.85
N ILE A 128 -14.20 2.83 -40.32
CA ILE A 128 -13.99 3.34 -38.97
C ILE A 128 -13.79 4.85 -39.04
N GLU A 129 -14.58 5.60 -38.27
CA GLU A 129 -14.48 7.05 -38.15
C GLU A 129 -13.30 7.44 -37.22
N ARG A 130 -13.18 6.76 -36.07
CA ARG A 130 -12.14 7.07 -35.08
C ARG A 130 -11.85 5.89 -34.16
N ILE A 131 -10.56 5.66 -33.89
CA ILE A 131 -10.08 4.74 -32.85
C ILE A 131 -9.45 5.56 -31.72
N ARG A 132 -9.84 5.28 -30.48
CA ARG A 132 -9.24 5.89 -29.29
C ARG A 132 -8.86 4.82 -28.28
N ILE A 133 -7.57 4.57 -28.13
CA ILE A 133 -7.01 3.74 -27.05
C ILE A 133 -6.92 4.61 -25.80
N ILE A 134 -7.42 4.11 -24.66
CA ILE A 134 -7.39 4.89 -23.41
C ILE A 134 -6.06 4.68 -22.67
N GLN A 135 -5.46 5.81 -22.33
CA GLN A 135 -4.19 5.90 -21.63
C GLN A 135 -4.37 6.56 -20.26
N ASP A 136 -3.44 6.28 -19.35
CA ASP A 136 -3.38 6.87 -18.04
C ASP A 136 -2.71 8.25 -18.10
N THR A 137 -3.50 9.31 -17.94
CA THR A 137 -3.02 10.71 -17.98
C THR A 137 -2.00 11.02 -16.87
N THR A 138 -1.97 10.23 -15.80
CA THR A 138 -1.05 10.46 -14.67
C THR A 138 0.38 10.02 -14.96
N GLN A 139 0.58 9.18 -15.97
CA GLN A 139 1.89 8.61 -16.28
C GLN A 139 2.63 9.46 -17.33
N PRO A 140 3.96 9.57 -17.24
CA PRO A 140 4.75 10.27 -18.24
C PRO A 140 4.71 9.53 -19.59
N GLU A 141 4.88 10.27 -20.69
CA GLU A 141 4.85 9.73 -22.06
C GLU A 141 5.84 8.57 -22.28
N ASN A 142 6.99 8.61 -21.60
CA ASN A 142 8.06 7.61 -21.65
C ASN A 142 7.83 6.40 -20.73
N ALA A 143 6.69 6.32 -20.04
CA ALA A 143 6.37 5.18 -19.20
C ALA A 143 6.22 3.90 -20.04
N PRO A 144 6.55 2.73 -19.48
CA PRO A 144 6.34 1.46 -20.17
C PRO A 144 4.87 1.28 -20.57
N PRO A 145 4.56 0.63 -21.71
CA PRO A 145 3.19 0.51 -22.21
C PRO A 145 2.20 -0.07 -21.19
N LYS A 146 2.67 -0.96 -20.31
CA LYS A 146 1.87 -1.54 -19.21
C LYS A 146 1.34 -0.52 -18.20
N LYS A 147 2.05 0.60 -18.00
CA LYS A 147 1.62 1.69 -17.12
C LYS A 147 0.85 2.76 -17.88
N LYS A 148 1.23 3.02 -19.14
CA LYS A 148 0.62 4.03 -20.00
C LYS A 148 -0.76 3.62 -20.52
N ASN A 149 -0.89 2.42 -21.09
CA ASN A 149 -2.13 1.98 -21.73
C ASN A 149 -3.02 1.28 -20.70
N ARG A 150 -4.29 1.69 -20.60
CA ARG A 150 -5.26 1.05 -19.69
C ARG A 150 -5.79 -0.29 -20.21
N GLY A 151 -5.50 -0.64 -21.47
CA GLY A 151 -5.87 -1.93 -22.07
C GLY A 151 -7.31 -2.00 -22.57
N TYR A 152 -7.90 -0.85 -22.91
CA TYR A 152 -9.19 -0.77 -23.58
C TYR A 152 -9.25 0.41 -24.56
N ALA A 153 -10.14 0.33 -25.54
CA ALA A 153 -10.31 1.29 -26.61
C ALA A 153 -11.79 1.49 -26.96
N PHE A 154 -12.08 2.63 -27.58
CA PHE A 154 -13.36 2.93 -28.21
C PHE A 154 -13.15 3.07 -29.72
N ILE A 155 -13.98 2.37 -30.49
CA ILE A 155 -13.94 2.38 -31.96
C ILE A 155 -15.28 2.92 -32.45
N VAL A 156 -15.26 4.07 -33.10
CA VAL A 156 -16.46 4.69 -33.69
C VAL A 156 -16.53 4.29 -35.15
N TYR A 157 -17.62 3.63 -35.55
CA TYR A 157 -17.91 3.29 -36.94
C TYR A 157 -18.75 4.39 -37.60
N GLU A 158 -18.68 4.50 -38.93
CA GLU A 158 -19.56 5.42 -39.66
C GLU A 158 -21.04 4.97 -39.59
N ARG A 159 -21.26 3.65 -39.58
CA ARG A 159 -22.58 3.01 -39.62
C ARG A 159 -22.81 2.12 -38.40
N GLU A 160 -24.01 2.21 -37.83
CA GLU A 160 -24.43 1.39 -36.68
C GLU A 160 -24.48 -0.11 -37.02
N LYS A 161 -24.85 -0.46 -38.27
CA LYS A 161 -24.92 -1.85 -38.73
C LYS A 161 -23.57 -2.55 -38.62
N ASP A 162 -22.50 -1.84 -38.96
CA ASP A 162 -21.14 -2.36 -39.00
C ASP A 162 -20.61 -2.57 -37.56
N MET A 163 -20.92 -1.64 -36.66
CA MET A 163 -20.67 -1.81 -35.21
C MET A 163 -21.37 -3.06 -34.67
N LYS A 164 -22.66 -3.26 -34.99
CA LYS A 164 -23.43 -4.44 -34.56
C LYS A 164 -22.88 -5.74 -35.12
N ALA A 165 -22.38 -5.74 -36.35
CA ALA A 165 -21.71 -6.90 -36.95
C ALA A 165 -20.40 -7.21 -36.20
N ALA A 166 -19.57 -6.19 -35.97
CA ALA A 166 -18.34 -6.33 -35.21
C ALA A 166 -18.62 -6.87 -33.80
N TYR A 167 -19.60 -6.34 -33.08
CA TYR A 167 -19.97 -6.81 -31.73
C TYR A 167 -20.29 -8.30 -31.68
N LYS A 168 -20.98 -8.84 -32.70
CA LYS A 168 -21.36 -10.27 -32.74
C LYS A 168 -20.20 -11.20 -33.07
N GLU A 169 -19.29 -10.78 -33.95
CA GLU A 169 -18.26 -11.66 -34.52
C GLU A 169 -16.88 -11.50 -33.86
N THR A 170 -16.62 -10.39 -33.17
CA THR A 170 -15.29 -10.09 -32.61
C THR A 170 -15.15 -10.38 -31.12
N ASP A 171 -16.20 -10.81 -30.43
CA ASP A 171 -16.05 -11.15 -29.02
C ASP A 171 -15.13 -12.37 -28.84
N GLY A 172 -14.11 -12.20 -28.01
CA GLY A 172 -13.14 -13.26 -27.71
C GLY A 172 -12.07 -13.51 -28.76
N ILE A 173 -11.95 -12.68 -29.82
CA ILE A 173 -10.85 -12.78 -30.80
C ILE A 173 -9.48 -12.57 -30.13
N ARG A 174 -8.42 -13.12 -30.72
CA ARG A 174 -7.06 -12.98 -30.21
C ARG A 174 -6.33 -11.86 -30.94
N ILE A 175 -5.93 -10.82 -30.22
CA ILE A 175 -5.05 -9.75 -30.71
C ILE A 175 -3.76 -9.80 -29.90
N LYS A 176 -2.60 -9.92 -30.58
CA LYS A 176 -1.27 -10.00 -29.94
C LYS A 176 -1.25 -10.99 -28.77
N ASP A 177 -1.78 -12.20 -29.04
CA ASP A 177 -1.89 -13.33 -28.11
C ASP A 177 -2.86 -13.17 -26.92
N ARG A 178 -3.64 -12.08 -26.86
CA ARG A 178 -4.65 -11.87 -25.81
C ARG A 178 -6.06 -11.93 -26.37
N ARG A 179 -6.95 -12.64 -25.67
CA ARG A 179 -8.39 -12.64 -25.98
C ARG A 179 -9.00 -11.32 -25.52
N VAL A 180 -9.57 -10.60 -26.48
CA VAL A 180 -10.22 -9.31 -26.22
C VAL A 180 -11.67 -9.53 -25.82
N LEU A 181 -12.20 -8.60 -25.03
CA LEU A 181 -13.63 -8.53 -24.72
C LEU A 181 -14.23 -7.41 -25.56
N VAL A 182 -15.34 -7.67 -26.24
CA VAL A 182 -16.02 -6.68 -27.05
C VAL A 182 -17.41 -6.40 -26.47
N ASP A 183 -17.76 -5.13 -26.32
CA ASP A 183 -19.06 -4.69 -25.83
C ASP A 183 -19.53 -3.44 -26.59
N VAL A 184 -20.79 -3.09 -26.43
CA VAL A 184 -21.30 -1.79 -26.86
C VAL A 184 -20.88 -0.69 -25.88
N GLU A 185 -20.82 0.57 -26.33
CA GLU A 185 -20.54 1.67 -25.42
C GLU A 185 -21.71 1.91 -24.45
N ARG A 186 -21.60 1.43 -23.21
CA ARG A 186 -22.63 1.62 -22.18
C ARG A 186 -22.62 2.98 -21.48
N GLY A 187 -21.51 3.72 -21.62
CA GLY A 187 -21.27 5.02 -20.98
C GLY A 187 -22.40 6.03 -21.21
N ARG A 188 -22.79 6.17 -22.48
CA ARG A 188 -23.81 7.13 -22.93
C ARG A 188 -25.14 6.49 -23.31
N THR A 189 -25.22 5.16 -23.40
CA THR A 189 -26.43 4.46 -23.91
C THR A 189 -27.29 3.81 -22.82
N VAL A 190 -26.70 3.31 -21.73
CA VAL A 190 -27.41 2.54 -20.72
C VAL A 190 -27.72 3.44 -19.51
N SER A 191 -29.00 3.58 -19.17
CA SER A 191 -29.40 4.35 -17.99
C SER A 191 -28.89 3.70 -16.70
N GLY A 192 -28.41 4.53 -15.77
CA GLY A 192 -27.84 4.05 -14.50
C GLY A 192 -26.48 3.34 -14.62
N TRP A 193 -25.88 3.30 -15.82
CA TRP A 193 -24.56 2.72 -15.99
C TRP A 193 -23.49 3.48 -15.21
N ARG A 194 -22.68 2.72 -14.46
CA ARG A 194 -21.52 3.25 -13.72
C ARG A 194 -20.28 2.43 -14.05
N PRO A 195 -19.11 3.06 -14.28
CA PRO A 195 -17.86 2.34 -14.48
C PRO A 195 -17.38 1.66 -13.19
N ARG A 196 -16.46 0.69 -13.32
CA ARG A 196 -15.92 -0.11 -12.20
C ARG A 196 -15.38 0.70 -11.03
N ARG A 197 -14.75 1.85 -11.30
CA ARG A 197 -14.21 2.74 -10.24
C ARG A 197 -15.28 3.27 -9.29
N PHE A 198 -16.54 3.25 -9.71
CA PHE A 198 -17.69 3.67 -8.94
C PHE A 198 -18.58 2.49 -8.50
N GLY A 199 -18.00 1.29 -8.36
CA GLY A 199 -18.71 0.10 -7.87
C GLY A 199 -19.67 -0.55 -8.87
N GLY A 200 -19.71 -0.08 -10.12
CA GLY A 200 -20.45 -0.69 -11.21
C GLY A 200 -19.56 -1.54 -12.12
N GLY A 201 -19.80 -1.42 -13.43
CA GLY A 201 -19.08 -2.15 -14.48
C GLY A 201 -19.55 -3.60 -14.65
N LEU A 202 -19.09 -4.23 -15.72
CA LEU A 202 -19.39 -5.63 -16.05
C LEU A 202 -18.11 -6.48 -16.05
N GLY A 203 -18.31 -7.77 -15.83
CA GLY A 203 -17.27 -8.81 -15.79
C GLY A 203 -16.64 -8.96 -14.40
N GLY A 204 -16.79 -10.15 -13.82
CA GLY A 204 -16.08 -10.62 -12.64
C GLY A 204 -15.11 -11.72 -13.01
#